data_AF-A0A850SDW1-F1
#
_entry.id   AF-A0A850SDW1-F1
#
_cell.length_a   1.000
_cell.length_b   1.000
_cell.length_c   1.000
_cell.angle_alpha   90.00
_cell.angle_beta   90.00
_cell.angle_gamma   90.00
#
_symmetry.space_group_name_H-M   'P 1'
#
loop_
_entity.id
_entity.type
_entity.pdbx_description
1 polymer ?
#
loop_
_entity_poly.entity_id
_entity_poly.type
_entity_poly.pdbx_seq_one_letter_code
_entity_poly.pdbx_strand_id
1 'polypeptide(L)'
;MHAAKEAIANSDLKSAEKILNELIAFAPSETSAWQLLARIQRKLGKIEAGIQSATRALKLQNARQVPQTPASSTLARLLWQQGEKEHAVKMLALLMMRQPEDPSLQTLKNDWERETDS
;
A
#
# COMPACT_ATOMS: atom_id res chain seq x y z
N MET A 1 -0.66 20.92 9.27
CA MET A 1 0.00 21.10 7.94
C MET A 1 0.23 22.55 7.53
N HIS A 2 -0.63 23.53 7.86
CA HIS A 2 -0.46 24.94 7.44
C HIS A 2 0.89 25.53 7.88
N ALA A 3 1.22 25.41 9.18
CA ALA A 3 2.50 25.88 9.74
C ALA A 3 3.74 25.28 9.08
N ALA A 4 3.71 23.99 8.70
CA ALA A 4 4.82 23.37 7.99
C ALA A 4 5.00 23.96 6.58
N LYS A 5 3.90 24.23 5.85
CA LYS A 5 3.95 24.84 4.51
C LYS A 5 4.45 26.29 4.59
N GLU A 6 4.08 27.01 5.63
CA GLU A 6 4.52 28.39 5.88
C GLU A 6 6.01 28.46 6.23
N ALA A 7 6.52 27.55 7.08
CA ALA A 7 7.95 27.43 7.36
C ALA A 7 8.77 27.10 6.09
N ILE A 8 8.22 26.28 5.19
CA ILE A 8 8.83 25.98 3.89
C ILE A 8 8.87 27.23 2.99
N ALA A 9 7.80 28.03 3.00
CA ALA A 9 7.75 29.29 2.25
C ALA A 9 8.78 30.31 2.77
N ASN A 10 9.03 30.31 4.07
CA ASN A 10 10.03 31.16 4.73
C ASN A 10 11.47 30.61 4.64
N SER A 11 11.73 29.57 3.84
CA SER A 11 13.02 28.87 3.73
C SER A 11 13.57 28.28 5.04
N ASP A 12 12.76 28.22 6.10
CA ASP A 12 13.14 27.59 7.36
C ASP A 12 12.84 26.09 7.33
N LEU A 13 13.70 25.38 6.61
CA LEU A 13 13.60 23.94 6.41
C LEU A 13 13.78 23.16 7.71
N LYS A 14 14.53 23.68 8.70
CA LYS A 14 14.74 23.01 9.98
C LYS A 14 13.48 23.07 10.85
N SER A 15 12.83 24.23 10.92
CA SER A 15 11.55 24.35 11.62
C SER A 15 10.46 23.53 10.94
N ALA A 16 10.43 23.52 9.60
CA ALA A 16 9.50 22.68 8.84
C ALA A 16 9.66 21.18 9.16
N GLU A 17 10.91 20.68 9.25
CA GLU A 17 11.19 19.30 9.64
C GLU A 17 10.67 18.99 11.05
N LYS A 18 10.88 19.88 12.03
CA LYS A 18 10.39 19.71 13.40
C LYS A 18 8.86 19.63 13.46
N ILE A 19 8.17 20.57 12.82
CA ILE A 19 6.70 20.62 12.78
C ILE A 19 6.14 19.35 12.12
N LEU A 20 6.80 18.85 11.07
CA LEU A 20 6.38 17.61 10.39
C LEU A 20 6.60 16.38 11.26
N ASN A 21 7.70 16.30 12.01
CA ASN A 21 7.91 15.21 12.97
C ASN A 21 6.85 15.21 14.07
N GLU A 22 6.48 16.38 14.61
CA GLU A 22 5.39 16.50 15.58
C GLU A 22 4.06 16.06 14.96
N LEU A 23 3.75 16.52 13.74
CA LEU A 23 2.53 16.13 13.03
C LEU A 23 2.44 14.62 12.84
N ILE A 24 3.55 13.98 12.46
CA ILE A 24 3.62 12.53 12.23
C ILE A 24 3.49 11.75 13.54
N ALA A 25 3.94 12.30 14.68
CA ALA A 25 3.74 11.69 15.98
C ALA A 25 2.24 11.61 16.35
N PHE A 26 1.45 12.62 15.97
CA PHE A 26 -0.01 12.62 16.18
C PHE A 26 -0.78 11.86 15.10
N ALA A 27 -0.31 11.88 13.85
CA ALA A 27 -0.98 11.29 12.70
C ALA A 27 0.00 10.43 11.87
N PRO A 28 0.40 9.25 12.36
CA PRO A 28 1.43 8.41 11.72
C PRO A 28 0.99 7.84 10.37
N SER A 29 -0.31 7.75 10.13
CA SER A 29 -0.90 7.27 8.88
C SER A 29 -1.00 8.35 7.80
N GLU A 30 -0.60 9.60 8.09
CA GLU A 30 -0.80 10.69 7.15
C GLU A 30 0.28 10.71 6.05
N THR A 31 -0.07 10.18 4.88
CA THR A 31 0.85 9.98 3.75
C THR A 31 1.48 11.30 3.30
N SER A 32 0.70 12.37 3.23
CA SER A 32 1.18 13.68 2.77
C SER A 32 2.21 14.31 3.71
N ALA A 33 2.14 14.03 5.02
CA ALA A 33 3.13 14.51 5.98
C ALA A 33 4.50 13.85 5.75
N TRP A 34 4.51 12.53 5.54
CA TRP A 34 5.72 11.77 5.21
C TRP A 34 6.36 12.20 3.88
N GLN A 35 5.54 12.48 2.85
CA GLN A 35 6.02 13.00 1.57
C GLN A 35 6.69 14.37 1.71
N LEU A 36 6.07 15.27 2.49
CA LEU A 36 6.62 16.59 2.73
C LEU A 36 7.93 16.48 3.52
N LEU A 37 7.98 15.63 4.54
CA LEU A 37 9.18 15.41 5.35
C LEU A 37 10.35 14.90 4.49
N ALA A 38 10.11 13.93 3.62
CA ALA A 38 11.12 13.43 2.68
C ALA A 38 11.71 14.54 1.79
N ARG A 39 10.85 15.44 1.29
CA ARG A 39 11.27 16.57 0.45
C ARG A 39 12.11 17.58 1.23
N ILE A 40 11.76 17.84 2.49
CA ILE A 40 12.50 18.75 3.37
C ILE A 40 13.84 18.15 3.78
N GLN A 41 13.88 16.89 4.17
CA GLN A 41 15.12 16.18 4.49
C GLN A 41 16.08 16.14 3.30
N ARG A 42 15.57 15.92 2.08
CA ARG A 42 16.38 16.01 0.86
C ARG A 42 16.99 17.40 0.68
N LYS A 43 16.21 18.47 0.89
CA LYS A 43 16.72 19.85 0.80
C LYS A 43 17.72 20.20 1.90
N LEU A 44 17.62 19.57 3.06
CA LEU A 44 18.57 19.69 4.17
C LEU A 44 19.83 18.83 4.00
N GLY A 45 19.96 18.05 2.92
CA GLY A 45 21.08 17.12 2.72
C GLY A 45 20.99 15.82 3.53
N LYS A 46 19.90 15.60 4.28
CA LYS A 46 19.63 14.40 5.06
C LYS A 46 19.07 13.29 4.16
N ILE A 47 19.88 12.80 3.23
CA ILE A 47 19.44 11.89 2.16
C ILE A 47 18.87 10.59 2.73
N GLU A 48 19.55 9.94 3.67
CA GLU A 48 19.07 8.68 4.27
C GLU A 48 17.72 8.83 4.99
N ALA A 49 17.57 9.88 5.80
CA ALA A 49 16.32 10.17 6.48
C ALA A 49 15.19 10.44 5.46
N GLY A 50 15.50 11.18 4.40
CA GLY A 50 14.57 11.45 3.30
C GLY A 50 14.10 10.17 2.60
N ILE A 51 15.00 9.21 2.37
CA ILE A 51 14.67 7.90 1.81
C ILE A 51 13.70 7.17 2.74
N GLN A 52 13.99 7.09 4.04
CA GLN A 52 13.10 6.42 5.01
C GLN A 52 11.69 7.03 5.02
N SER A 53 11.60 8.36 5.04
CA SER A 53 10.33 9.09 5.00
C SER A 53 9.56 8.82 3.70
N ALA A 54 10.24 8.82 2.55
CA ALA A 54 9.63 8.49 1.26
C ALA A 54 9.14 7.03 1.21
N THR A 55 9.91 6.09 1.74
CA THR A 55 9.52 4.69 1.84
C THR A 55 8.28 4.52 2.70
N ARG A 56 8.15 5.27 3.81
CA ARG A 56 6.92 5.24 4.63
C ARG A 56 5.72 5.83 3.92
N ALA A 57 5.87 6.95 3.21
CA ALA A 57 4.80 7.48 2.37
C ALA A 57 4.31 6.46 1.34
N LEU A 58 5.23 5.79 0.64
CA LEU A 58 4.88 4.76 -0.36
C LEU A 58 4.14 3.57 0.26
N LYS A 59 4.59 3.09 1.43
CA LYS A 59 3.90 1.99 2.14
C LYS A 59 2.47 2.37 2.54
N LEU A 60 2.26 3.59 3.03
CA LEU A 60 0.92 4.07 3.40
C LEU A 60 0.02 4.26 2.18
N GLN A 61 0.57 4.76 1.08
CA GLN A 61 -0.15 4.88 -0.19
C GLN A 61 -0.56 3.50 -0.72
N ASN A 62 0.35 2.53 -0.74
CA ASN A 62 0.07 1.16 -1.21
C ASN A 62 -0.93 0.44 -0.31
N ALA A 63 -0.85 0.63 1.01
CA ALA A 63 -1.84 0.08 1.94
C ALA A 63 -3.25 0.65 1.70
N ARG A 64 -3.35 1.92 1.30
CA ARG A 64 -4.61 2.56 0.92
C ARG A 64 -5.09 2.15 -0.47
N GLN A 65 -4.16 1.81 -1.35
CA GLN A 65 -4.40 1.45 -2.75
C GLN A 65 -4.51 -0.05 -2.99
N VAL A 66 -4.55 -0.91 -1.95
CA VAL A 66 -4.91 -2.32 -2.13
C VAL A 66 -6.20 -2.32 -2.93
N PRO A 67 -6.17 -2.77 -4.21
CA PRO A 67 -7.33 -2.64 -5.06
C PRO A 67 -8.45 -3.38 -4.37
N GLN A 68 -9.52 -2.66 -4.02
CA GLN A 68 -10.79 -3.25 -3.65
C GLN A 68 -11.43 -3.83 -4.92
N THR A 69 -10.66 -4.53 -5.76
CA THR A 69 -11.22 -5.39 -6.80
C THR A 69 -12.16 -6.30 -6.03
N PRO A 70 -13.48 -6.28 -6.32
CA PRO A 70 -14.40 -7.19 -5.67
C PRO A 70 -13.98 -8.59 -6.09
N ALA A 71 -13.23 -9.24 -5.21
CA ALA A 71 -12.80 -10.61 -5.38
C ALA A 71 -13.89 -11.45 -4.73
N SER A 72 -14.46 -12.38 -5.49
CA SER A 72 -15.53 -13.27 -5.06
C SER A 72 -15.18 -14.68 -5.47
N SER A 73 -15.29 -15.62 -4.54
CA SER A 73 -15.03 -17.04 -4.81
C SER A 73 -16.01 -17.59 -5.86
N THR A 74 -17.25 -17.11 -5.88
CA THR A 74 -18.24 -17.45 -6.90
C THR A 74 -17.82 -16.98 -8.29
N LEU A 75 -17.40 -15.72 -8.42
CA LEU A 75 -16.96 -15.17 -9.70
C LEU A 75 -15.68 -15.84 -10.20
N ALA A 76 -14.72 -16.11 -9.31
CA ALA A 76 -13.50 -16.82 -9.65
C ALA A 76 -13.78 -18.23 -10.20
N ARG A 77 -14.75 -18.95 -9.63
CA ARG A 77 -15.19 -20.26 -10.13
C ARG A 77 -15.88 -20.18 -11.49
N LEU A 78 -16.72 -19.17 -11.70
CA LEU A 78 -17.38 -18.96 -13.00
C LEU A 78 -16.36 -18.65 -14.10
N LEU A 79 -15.37 -17.80 -13.82
CA LEU A 79 -14.28 -17.50 -14.75
C LEU A 79 -13.46 -18.76 -15.07
N TRP A 80 -13.18 -19.59 -14.07
CA TRP A 80 -12.50 -20.88 -14.27
C TRP A 80 -13.28 -21.80 -15.23
N GLN A 81 -14.59 -21.93 -15.01
CA GLN A 81 -15.48 -22.74 -15.86
C GLN A 81 -15.63 -22.18 -17.28
N GLN A 82 -15.54 -20.86 -17.44
CA GLN A 82 -15.58 -20.19 -18.74
C GLN A 82 -14.26 -20.27 -19.52
N GLY A 83 -13.21 -20.87 -18.93
CA GLY A 83 -11.88 -20.98 -19.54
C GLY A 83 -10.97 -19.76 -19.28
N GLU A 84 -11.48 -18.73 -18.61
CA GLU A 84 -10.75 -17.52 -18.19
C GLU A 84 -9.89 -17.80 -16.93
N LYS A 85 -9.07 -18.85 -17.00
CA LYS A 85 -8.29 -19.38 -15.87
C LYS A 85 -7.33 -18.33 -15.28
N GLU A 86 -6.72 -17.48 -16.11
CA GLU A 86 -5.82 -16.42 -15.64
C GLU A 86 -6.52 -15.39 -14.73
N HIS A 87 -7.74 -14.99 -15.09
CA HIS A 87 -8.53 -14.06 -14.29
C HIS A 87 -9.03 -14.72 -13.00
N ALA A 88 -9.43 -15.99 -13.07
CA ALA A 88 -9.82 -16.78 -11.91
C ALA A 88 -8.69 -16.91 -10.87
N VAL A 89 -7.48 -17.26 -11.30
CA VAL A 89 -6.30 -17.42 -10.42
C VAL A 89 -5.89 -16.09 -9.79
N LYS A 90 -5.88 -14.99 -10.55
CA LYS A 90 -5.63 -13.64 -10.00
C LYS A 90 -6.65 -13.27 -8.92
N MET A 91 -7.92 -13.60 -9.13
CA MET A 91 -8.98 -13.32 -8.17
C MET A 91 -8.85 -14.17 -6.90
N LEU A 92 -8.49 -15.46 -7.04
CA LEU A 92 -8.21 -16.35 -5.91
C LEU A 92 -7.01 -15.86 -5.09
N ALA A 93 -5.93 -15.42 -5.74
CA ALA A 93 -4.77 -14.85 -5.06
C ALA A 93 -5.13 -13.61 -4.22
N LEU A 94 -5.98 -12.72 -4.75
CA LEU A 94 -6.49 -11.56 -4.01
C LEU A 94 -7.36 -11.98 -2.82
N LEU A 95 -8.19 -13.02 -2.95
CA LEU A 95 -8.99 -13.56 -1.85
C LEU A 95 -8.09 -14.11 -0.73
N MET A 96 -7.07 -14.90 -1.08
CA MET A 96 -6.14 -15.49 -0.11
C MET A 96 -5.26 -14.42 0.57
N MET A 97 -4.91 -13.33 -0.13
CA MET A 97 -4.23 -12.19 0.49
C MET A 97 -5.09 -11.49 1.55
N ARG A 98 -6.42 -11.46 1.37
CA ARG A 98 -7.36 -10.85 2.33
C ARG A 98 -7.76 -11.81 3.45
N GLN A 99 -7.86 -13.10 3.15
CA GLN A 99 -8.33 -14.15 4.05
C GLN A 99 -7.38 -15.37 3.94
N PRO A 100 -6.14 -15.26 4.46
CA PRO A 100 -5.14 -16.32 4.35
C PRO A 100 -5.51 -17.59 5.14
N GLU A 101 -6.44 -17.47 6.08
CA GLU A 101 -6.90 -18.54 6.96
C GLU A 101 -8.19 -19.24 6.49
N ASP A 102 -8.74 -18.88 5.32
CA ASP A 102 -9.92 -19.55 4.77
C ASP A 102 -9.55 -20.90 4.10
N PRO A 103 -9.89 -22.05 4.71
CA PRO A 103 -9.55 -23.36 4.15
C PRO A 103 -10.23 -23.63 2.81
N SER A 104 -11.37 -22.99 2.53
CA SER A 104 -12.13 -23.15 1.29
C SER A 104 -11.36 -22.63 0.08
N LEU A 105 -10.59 -21.54 0.26
CA LEU A 105 -9.73 -20.98 -0.78
C LEU A 105 -8.54 -21.89 -1.07
N GLN A 106 -7.99 -22.54 -0.03
CA GLN A 106 -6.90 -23.49 -0.18
C GLN A 106 -7.35 -24.76 -0.92
N THR A 107 -8.53 -25.30 -0.60
CA THR A 107 -9.12 -26.42 -1.34
C THR A 107 -9.33 -26.05 -2.80
N LEU A 108 -9.93 -24.88 -3.07
CA LEU A 108 -10.17 -24.40 -4.42
C LEU A 108 -8.87 -24.27 -5.24
N LYS A 109 -7.79 -23.77 -4.64
CA LYS A 109 -6.47 -23.70 -5.26
C LYS A 109 -5.96 -25.08 -5.65
N ASN A 110 -6.02 -26.03 -4.71
CA ASN A 110 -5.51 -27.39 -4.93
C ASN A 110 -6.30 -28.12 -6.03
N ASP A 111 -7.63 -27.94 -6.09
CA ASP A 111 -8.48 -28.53 -7.13
C ASP A 111 -8.09 -27.99 -8.51
N TRP A 112 -7.91 -26.67 -8.63
CA TRP A 112 -7.50 -26.03 -9.88
C TRP A 112 -6.11 -26.43 -10.33
N GLU A 113 -5.14 -26.55 -9.40
CA GLU A 113 -3.78 -27.01 -9.72
C GLU A 113 -3.78 -28.42 -10.29
N ARG A 114 -4.61 -29.33 -9.73
CA ARG A 114 -4.77 -30.69 -10.24
C ARG A 114 -5.40 -30.74 -11.64
N GLU A 115 -6.41 -29.91 -11.89
CA GLU A 115 -7.06 -29.79 -13.20
C GLU A 115 -6.15 -29.22 -14.30
N THR A 116 -5.10 -28.48 -13.95
CA THR A 116 -4.10 -27.97 -14.91
C THR A 116 -2.91 -28.90 -15.12
N ASP A 117 -2.64 -29.82 -14.19
CA ASP A 117 -1.53 -30.78 -14.26
C ASP A 117 -1.93 -32.11 -14.94
N SER A 118 -3.23 -32.35 -15.13
CA SER A 118 -3.81 -33.52 -15.85
C SER A 118 -4.06 -33.22 -17.32
#